data_AF-A0A327QYS4-F1
#
_entry.id   AF-A0A327QYS4-F1
#
_cell.length_a   1.000
_cell.length_b   1.000
_cell.length_c   1.000
_cell.angle_alpha   90.00
_cell.angle_beta   90.00
_cell.angle_gamma   90.00
#
_symmetry.space_group_name_H-M   'P 1'
#
loop_
_entity.id
_entity.type
_entity.pdbx_description
1 polymer ?
#
loop_
_entity_poly.entity_id
_entity_poly.type
_entity_poly.pdbx_seq_one_letter_code
_entity_poly.pdbx_strand_id
1 'polypeptide(L)'
;MKYSLFSLVMLIALTGCLKNKIAITADYIINPNWDEYENSITIQKVKVRKDSTLNPFLKLSQNEILERLEVDTSFCFTGSVKFNGEQYSKRKVYFNKKNNFYWWSENRKKKKETIGNLEKNTWYQFSGLISYPNYLYIYIDSMNQPHRFDVNQSNY
;
A
#
# COMPACT_ATOMS: atom_id res chain seq x y z
N MET A 1 3.52 48.90 41.78
CA MET A 1 3.81 48.67 40.34
C MET A 1 5.06 47.82 40.21
N LYS A 2 4.91 46.55 39.84
CA LYS A 2 5.96 45.69 39.27
C LYS A 2 5.27 44.85 38.20
N TYR A 3 5.68 45.03 36.94
CA TYR A 3 5.21 44.25 35.81
C TYR A 3 6.09 43.01 35.62
N SER A 4 5.50 41.99 34.99
CA SER A 4 6.13 41.02 34.08
C SER A 4 6.73 39.74 34.65
N LEU A 5 6.05 38.61 34.41
CA LEU A 5 6.49 37.56 33.48
C LEU A 5 5.26 36.65 33.21
N PHE A 6 4.68 36.59 32.01
CA PHE A 6 5.03 35.63 30.95
C PHE A 6 5.27 34.21 31.54
N SER A 7 4.65 33.12 31.11
CA SER A 7 3.87 32.83 29.92
C SER A 7 3.34 31.40 30.09
N LEU A 8 2.10 31.17 29.66
CA LEU A 8 1.67 30.00 28.89
C LEU A 8 2.51 28.70 29.05
N VAL A 9 2.28 27.94 30.13
CA VAL A 9 2.64 26.50 30.15
C VAL A 9 1.39 25.72 29.74
N MET A 10 1.03 25.85 28.48
CA MET A 10 0.12 24.95 27.79
C MET A 10 0.73 24.73 26.42
N LEU A 11 1.27 23.53 26.18
CA LEU A 11 1.08 22.75 24.96
C LEU A 11 2.13 21.63 24.87
N ILE A 12 1.60 20.40 24.86
CA ILE A 12 2.03 19.30 24.00
C ILE A 12 3.37 18.66 24.36
N ALA A 13 3.31 17.70 25.27
CA ALA A 13 4.13 16.49 25.18
C ALA A 13 3.23 15.25 25.09
N LEU A 14 2.22 15.30 24.23
CA LEU A 14 1.60 14.10 23.66
C LEU A 14 2.23 13.88 22.29
N THR A 15 3.53 13.57 22.25
CA THR A 15 4.10 12.85 21.11
C THR A 15 3.62 11.40 21.22
N GLY A 16 2.31 11.21 21.02
CA GLY A 16 1.76 9.91 20.74
C GLY A 16 2.53 9.39 19.53
N CYS A 17 3.24 8.28 19.73
CA CYS A 17 3.99 7.59 18.70
C CYS A 17 2.96 7.08 17.67
N LEU A 18 2.56 7.94 16.73
CA LEU A 18 1.84 7.54 15.54
C LEU A 18 2.82 6.65 14.77
N LYS A 19 2.72 5.34 14.99
CA LYS A 19 3.26 4.35 14.05
C LYS A 19 2.75 4.77 12.68
N ASN A 20 3.65 5.28 11.85
CA ASN A 20 3.30 5.70 10.50
C ASN A 20 2.59 4.52 9.83
N LYS A 21 1.36 4.72 9.39
CA LYS A 21 0.54 3.67 8.77
C LYS A 21 0.81 3.68 7.26
N ILE A 22 0.90 2.50 6.65
CA ILE A 22 0.93 2.38 5.19
C ILE A 22 -0.35 3.01 4.62
N ALA A 23 -0.18 3.98 3.73
CA ALA A 23 -1.27 4.64 3.03
C ALA A 23 -1.25 4.18 1.57
N ILE A 24 -2.35 3.58 1.11
CA ILE A 24 -2.56 3.18 -0.29
C ILE A 24 -3.79 3.91 -0.78
N THR A 25 -3.71 4.49 -1.97
CA THR A 25 -4.81 5.16 -2.67
C THR A 25 -4.88 4.62 -4.10
N ALA A 26 -5.83 5.09 -4.92
CA ALA A 26 -5.84 4.75 -6.33
C ALA A 26 -4.64 5.32 -7.12
N ASP A 27 -3.98 6.36 -6.60
CA ASP A 27 -2.94 7.11 -7.32
C ASP A 27 -1.52 6.81 -6.82
N TYR A 28 -1.37 6.53 -5.53
CA TYR A 28 -0.05 6.36 -4.90
C TYR A 28 -0.08 5.48 -3.65
N ILE A 29 1.12 5.09 -3.24
CA ILE A 29 1.42 4.47 -1.94
C ILE A 29 2.48 5.27 -1.16
N ILE A 30 2.33 5.27 0.17
CA ILE A 30 3.37 5.65 1.14
C ILE A 30 3.57 4.46 2.06
N ASN A 31 4.81 3.96 2.16
CA ASN A 31 5.13 2.87 3.07
C ASN A 31 6.29 3.29 4.01
N PRO A 32 6.00 3.53 5.29
CA PRO A 32 7.01 3.89 6.27
C PRO A 32 7.90 2.73 6.72
N ASN A 33 7.56 1.49 6.36
CA ASN A 33 8.36 0.31 6.69
C ASN A 33 9.51 0.08 5.70
N TRP A 34 9.58 0.86 4.61
CA TRP A 34 10.70 0.73 3.68
C TRP A 34 11.98 1.31 4.27
N ASP A 35 13.10 0.67 3.92
CA ASP A 35 14.45 1.14 4.22
C ASP A 35 15.40 0.91 3.02
N GLU A 36 16.71 1.00 3.24
CA GLU A 36 17.70 0.83 2.18
C GLU A 36 17.80 -0.62 1.64
N TYR A 37 17.36 -1.61 2.42
CA TYR A 37 17.43 -3.03 2.13
C TYR A 37 16.06 -3.59 1.71
N GLU A 38 14.99 -3.20 2.39
CA GLU A 38 13.61 -3.65 2.17
C GLU A 38 12.76 -2.53 1.58
N ASN A 39 12.93 -2.25 0.29
CA ASN A 39 12.15 -1.24 -0.44
C ASN A 39 11.51 -1.75 -1.73
N SER A 40 11.36 -3.06 -1.84
CA SER A 40 10.65 -3.66 -2.97
C SER A 40 9.14 -3.64 -2.75
N ILE A 41 8.39 -3.53 -3.84
CA ILE A 41 6.94 -3.65 -3.84
C ILE A 41 6.53 -4.45 -5.05
N THR A 42 5.65 -5.43 -4.87
CA THR A 42 4.98 -6.10 -5.98
C THR A 42 3.49 -5.84 -5.88
N ILE A 43 2.88 -5.49 -7.02
CA ILE A 43 1.45 -5.20 -7.16
C ILE A 43 0.89 -6.13 -8.21
N GLN A 44 -0.17 -6.84 -7.86
CA GLN A 44 -0.87 -7.75 -8.75
C GLN A 44 -2.35 -7.39 -8.77
N LYS A 45 -2.99 -7.44 -9.94
CA LYS A 45 -4.46 -7.51 -9.95
C LYS A 45 -4.86 -8.89 -9.45
N VAL A 46 -5.97 -8.92 -8.74
CA VAL A 46 -6.63 -10.16 -8.39
C VAL A 46 -8.09 -10.03 -8.78
N LYS A 47 -8.75 -11.16 -9.01
CA LYS A 47 -10.16 -11.22 -9.40
C LYS A 47 -10.88 -12.20 -8.51
N VAL A 48 -12.19 -11.99 -8.35
CA VAL A 48 -13.05 -12.98 -7.70
C VAL A 48 -13.14 -14.20 -8.62
N ARG A 49 -12.96 -15.39 -8.06
CA ARG A 49 -13.11 -16.65 -8.80
C ARG A 49 -14.51 -16.75 -9.40
N LYS A 50 -14.63 -17.42 -10.54
CA LYS A 50 -15.87 -17.45 -11.34
C LYS A 50 -17.08 -18.02 -10.59
N ASP A 51 -16.86 -18.91 -9.64
CA ASP A 51 -17.85 -19.60 -8.82
C ASP A 51 -18.07 -18.95 -7.44
N SER A 52 -17.45 -17.79 -7.21
CA SER A 52 -17.41 -17.13 -5.91
C SER A 52 -18.05 -15.74 -5.95
N THR A 53 -18.50 -15.29 -4.79
CA THR A 53 -18.89 -13.89 -4.58
C THR A 53 -18.14 -13.33 -3.37
N LEU A 54 -17.75 -12.07 -3.46
CA LEU A 54 -17.03 -11.39 -2.40
C LEU A 54 -17.52 -9.95 -2.32
N ASN A 55 -18.05 -9.56 -1.15
CA ASN A 55 -18.48 -8.19 -0.91
C ASN A 55 -17.37 -7.41 -0.18
N PRO A 56 -16.67 -6.48 -0.86
CA PRO A 56 -15.57 -5.71 -0.28
C PRO A 56 -16.03 -4.71 0.79
N PHE A 57 -17.33 -4.47 0.94
CA PHE A 57 -17.88 -3.54 1.94
C PHE A 57 -18.17 -4.22 3.29
N LEU A 58 -17.98 -5.54 3.36
CA LEU A 58 -18.12 -6.31 4.60
C LEU A 58 -16.75 -6.58 5.22
N LYS A 59 -16.75 -6.91 6.52
CA LYS A 59 -15.57 -7.46 7.17
C LYS A 59 -15.35 -8.89 6.68
N LEU A 60 -14.33 -9.09 5.86
CA LEU A 60 -13.94 -10.39 5.32
C LEU A 60 -12.89 -11.07 6.21
N SER A 61 -13.01 -12.37 6.37
CA SER A 61 -11.96 -13.20 6.98
C SER A 61 -10.80 -13.43 6.00
N GLN A 62 -9.63 -13.80 6.53
CA GLN A 62 -8.47 -14.12 5.69
C GLN A 62 -8.76 -15.31 4.75
N ASN A 63 -9.46 -16.33 5.25
CA ASN A 63 -9.84 -17.51 4.46
C ASN A 63 -10.76 -17.12 3.30
N GLU A 64 -11.77 -16.26 3.53
CA GLU A 64 -12.64 -15.79 2.46
C GLU A 64 -11.87 -15.06 1.35
N ILE A 65 -10.83 -14.30 1.70
CA ILE A 65 -9.98 -13.62 0.72
C ILE A 65 -9.14 -14.63 -0.05
N LEU A 66 -8.46 -15.55 0.64
CA LEU A 66 -7.55 -16.52 0.03
C LEU A 66 -8.28 -17.56 -0.85
N GLU A 67 -9.47 -17.99 -0.43
CA GLU A 67 -10.26 -18.99 -1.15
C GLU A 67 -11.04 -18.41 -2.34
N ARG A 68 -11.42 -17.14 -2.30
CA ARG A 68 -12.32 -16.54 -3.31
C ARG A 68 -11.63 -15.57 -4.27
N LEU A 69 -10.43 -15.10 -3.95
CA LEU A 69 -9.62 -14.34 -4.89
C LEU A 69 -8.59 -15.24 -5.59
N GLU A 70 -8.28 -14.89 -6.82
CA GLU A 70 -7.19 -15.49 -7.60
C GLU A 70 -6.40 -14.41 -8.33
N VAL A 71 -5.11 -14.65 -8.51
CA VAL A 71 -4.20 -13.72 -9.20
C VAL A 71 -4.57 -13.59 -10.67
N ASP A 72 -4.63 -12.36 -11.16
CA ASP A 72 -4.67 -12.04 -12.58
C ASP A 72 -3.24 -11.79 -13.09
N THR A 73 -2.66 -12.82 -13.71
CA THR A 73 -1.28 -12.80 -14.24
C THR A 73 -1.07 -11.79 -15.37
N SER A 74 -2.13 -11.18 -15.91
CA SER A 74 -1.99 -10.12 -16.92
C SER A 74 -1.47 -8.80 -16.36
N PHE A 75 -1.57 -8.59 -15.05
CA PHE A 75 -1.09 -7.40 -14.35
C PHE A 75 -0.29 -7.81 -13.10
N CYS A 76 1.02 -7.86 -13.24
CA CYS A 76 1.95 -8.09 -12.14
C CYS A 76 3.20 -7.23 -12.36
N PHE A 77 3.46 -6.31 -11.44
CA PHE A 77 4.57 -5.36 -11.52
C PHE A 77 5.32 -5.25 -10.20
N THR A 78 6.66 -5.27 -10.30
CA THR A 78 7.56 -5.07 -9.16
C THR A 78 8.34 -3.77 -9.32
N GLY A 79 8.39 -2.96 -8.27
CA GLY A 79 9.22 -1.75 -8.16
C GLY A 79 10.26 -1.90 -7.05
N SER A 80 11.40 -1.23 -7.20
CA SER A 80 12.40 -1.05 -6.12
C SER A 80 12.52 0.43 -5.82
N VAL A 81 12.04 0.83 -4.66
CA VAL A 81 11.90 2.23 -4.25
C VAL A 81 13.21 2.70 -3.62
N LYS A 82 14.22 2.96 -4.46
CA LYS A 82 15.53 3.45 -4.01
C LYS A 82 15.42 4.78 -3.28
N PHE A 83 16.10 4.94 -2.14
CA PHE A 83 16.16 6.20 -1.40
C PHE A 83 16.60 7.37 -2.29
N ASN A 84 15.93 8.51 -2.15
CA ASN A 84 16.14 9.72 -2.98
C ASN A 84 16.35 10.99 -2.13
N GLY A 85 16.72 10.84 -0.85
CA GLY A 85 16.82 11.95 0.10
C GLY A 85 15.53 12.25 0.87
N GLU A 86 14.38 11.69 0.46
CA GLU A 86 13.12 11.83 1.18
C GLU A 86 12.86 10.61 2.09
N GLN A 87 12.40 10.86 3.32
CA GLN A 87 11.97 9.81 4.24
C GLN A 87 10.83 9.00 3.64
N TYR A 88 10.93 7.66 3.70
CA TYR A 88 9.91 6.74 3.16
C TYR A 88 8.51 6.95 3.74
N SER A 89 8.42 7.41 5.00
CA SER A 89 7.17 7.75 5.66
C SER A 89 6.42 8.95 5.08
N LYS A 90 7.09 9.76 4.24
CA LYS A 90 6.52 10.93 3.57
C LYS A 90 6.48 10.77 2.04
N ARG A 91 7.37 9.94 1.52
CA ARG A 91 7.52 9.72 0.09
C ARG A 91 6.31 9.02 -0.52
N LYS A 92 5.71 9.71 -1.48
CA LYS A 92 4.67 9.13 -2.36
C LYS A 92 5.32 8.43 -3.54
N VAL A 93 4.95 7.16 -3.74
CA VAL A 93 5.24 6.40 -4.95
C VAL A 93 3.96 6.35 -5.77
N TYR A 94 3.92 7.10 -6.86
CA TYR A 94 2.76 7.25 -7.73
C TYR A 94 2.70 6.14 -8.78
N PHE A 95 1.52 5.61 -9.07
CA PHE A 95 1.40 4.56 -10.10
C PHE A 95 1.37 5.13 -11.53
N ASN A 96 0.93 6.37 -11.68
CA ASN A 96 0.79 7.10 -12.95
C ASN A 96 1.85 8.19 -13.19
N LYS A 97 2.88 8.28 -12.35
CA LYS A 97 3.99 9.23 -12.52
C LYS A 97 5.32 8.52 -12.36
N LYS A 98 6.38 9.11 -12.93
CA LYS A 98 7.75 8.62 -12.80
C LYS A 98 8.23 8.78 -11.34
N ASN A 99 8.80 7.71 -10.76
CA ASN A 99 9.25 7.67 -9.35
C ASN A 99 10.77 7.51 -9.18
N ASN A 100 11.56 7.82 -10.21
CA ASN A 100 13.01 7.56 -10.28
C ASN A 100 13.40 6.07 -10.20
N PHE A 101 12.46 5.18 -10.54
CA PHE A 101 12.71 3.76 -10.78
C PHE A 101 11.77 3.27 -11.89
N TYR A 102 12.00 2.04 -12.36
CA TYR A 102 11.12 1.37 -13.31
C TYR A 102 10.31 0.29 -12.62
N TRP A 103 9.06 0.16 -13.04
CA TRP A 103 8.23 -1.00 -12.78
C TRP A 103 8.60 -2.13 -13.74
N TRP A 104 8.85 -3.32 -13.20
CA TRP A 104 9.20 -4.51 -13.96
C TRP A 104 8.01 -5.46 -14.01
N SER A 105 7.62 -5.90 -15.20
CA SER A 105 6.60 -6.94 -15.32
C SER A 105 7.07 -8.26 -14.70
N GLU A 106 6.14 -9.15 -14.36
CA GLU A 106 6.44 -10.56 -14.08
C GLU A 106 7.37 -11.11 -15.17
N ASN A 107 8.51 -11.70 -14.78
CA ASN A 107 9.67 -12.10 -15.62
C ASN A 107 10.70 -11.01 -15.99
N ARG A 108 10.59 -9.77 -15.50
CA ARG A 108 11.53 -8.65 -15.77
C ARG A 108 11.76 -8.35 -17.26
N LYS A 109 10.88 -8.82 -18.15
CA LYS A 109 11.02 -8.66 -19.61
C LYS A 109 10.68 -7.24 -20.07
N LYS A 110 9.76 -6.56 -19.37
CA LYS A 110 9.31 -5.21 -19.72
C LYS A 110 9.51 -4.28 -18.54
N LYS A 111 10.17 -3.14 -18.80
CA LYS A 111 10.27 -2.02 -17.87
C LYS A 111 9.29 -0.93 -18.28
N LYS A 112 8.60 -0.33 -17.32
CA LYS A 112 7.71 0.83 -17.52
C LYS A 112 8.05 1.92 -16.51
N GLU A 113 7.93 3.17 -16.90
CA GLU A 113 8.05 4.30 -15.96
C GLU A 113 6.81 4.42 -15.07
N THR A 114 5.65 3.98 -15.56
CA THR A 114 4.35 4.02 -14.88
C THR A 114 3.58 2.72 -15.15
N ILE A 115 2.69 2.34 -14.23
CA ILE A 115 1.76 1.21 -14.40
C ILE A 115 0.31 1.65 -14.60
N GLY A 116 0.07 2.97 -14.55
CA GLY A 116 -1.29 3.55 -14.57
C GLY A 116 -1.89 3.58 -13.18
N ASN A 117 -2.98 4.32 -12.99
CA ASN A 117 -3.71 4.31 -11.72
C ASN A 117 -4.30 2.94 -11.43
N LEU A 118 -4.56 2.67 -10.15
CA LEU A 118 -5.40 1.53 -9.79
C LEU A 118 -6.83 1.79 -10.28
N GLU A 119 -7.43 0.77 -10.86
CA GLU A 119 -8.74 0.83 -11.51
C GLU A 119 -9.84 0.71 -10.46
N LYS A 120 -10.95 1.40 -10.73
CA LYS A 120 -12.17 1.29 -9.91
C LYS A 120 -12.74 -0.12 -9.97
N ASN A 121 -13.48 -0.47 -8.93
CA ASN A 121 -14.12 -1.77 -8.75
C ASN A 121 -13.16 -2.96 -8.92
N THR A 122 -11.89 -2.79 -8.56
CA THR A 122 -10.83 -3.77 -8.85
C THR A 122 -10.08 -4.12 -7.57
N TRP A 123 -9.75 -5.41 -7.43
CA TRP A 123 -8.93 -5.92 -6.35
C TRP A 123 -7.45 -5.96 -6.74
N TYR A 124 -6.61 -5.67 -5.76
CA TYR A 124 -5.15 -5.71 -5.88
C TYR A 124 -4.55 -6.42 -4.68
N GLN A 125 -3.49 -7.19 -4.93
CA GLN A 125 -2.62 -7.73 -3.90
C GLN A 125 -1.29 -6.98 -3.92
N PHE A 126 -0.82 -6.58 -2.74
CA PHE A 126 0.47 -5.96 -2.53
C PHE A 126 1.35 -6.83 -1.63
N SER A 127 2.59 -7.03 -2.06
CA SER A 127 3.65 -7.66 -1.25
C SER A 127 4.89 -6.77 -1.17
N GLY A 128 5.75 -7.02 -0.17
CA GLY A 128 6.92 -6.17 0.12
C GLY A 128 6.61 -4.87 0.87
N LEU A 129 5.37 -4.71 1.35
CA LEU A 129 4.97 -3.53 2.14
C LEU A 129 5.09 -3.72 3.65
N ILE A 130 4.95 -4.97 4.07
CA ILE A 130 4.99 -5.44 5.44
C ILE A 130 5.83 -6.73 5.44
N SER A 131 6.38 -7.07 6.60
CA SER A 131 7.23 -8.24 6.76
C SER A 131 6.51 -9.51 6.30
N TYR A 132 7.24 -10.36 5.58
CA TYR A 132 6.77 -11.69 5.18
C TYR A 132 6.27 -12.46 6.42
N PRO A 133 5.17 -13.24 6.31
CA PRO A 133 4.41 -13.60 5.11
C PRO A 133 3.09 -12.86 4.97
N ASN A 134 3.08 -11.56 5.25
CA ASN A 134 1.85 -10.78 5.20
C ASN A 134 1.68 -10.08 3.84
N TYR A 135 0.48 -10.15 3.28
CA TYR A 135 0.06 -9.39 2.10
C TYR A 135 -1.06 -8.42 2.44
N LEU A 136 -1.15 -7.35 1.66
CA LEU A 136 -2.27 -6.42 1.70
C LEU A 136 -3.14 -6.61 0.46
N TYR A 137 -4.41 -6.95 0.67
CA TYR A 137 -5.42 -6.92 -0.36
C TYR A 137 -6.18 -5.61 -0.29
N ILE A 138 -6.27 -4.91 -1.41
CA ILE A 138 -6.92 -3.61 -1.52
C ILE A 138 -7.98 -3.71 -2.61
N TYR A 139 -9.22 -3.39 -2.28
CA TYR A 139 -10.27 -3.15 -3.26
C TYR A 139 -10.44 -1.64 -3.46
N ILE A 140 -10.36 -1.17 -4.70
CA ILE A 140 -10.65 0.22 -5.04
C ILE A 140 -12.11 0.29 -5.47
N ASP A 141 -12.94 1.05 -4.75
CA ASP A 141 -14.36 1.16 -5.10
C ASP A 141 -14.64 2.16 -6.24
N SER A 142 -15.92 2.33 -6.57
CA SER A 142 -16.39 3.24 -7.62
C SER A 142 -16.08 4.72 -7.35
N MET A 143 -15.80 5.09 -6.09
CA MET A 143 -15.43 6.43 -5.63
C MET A 143 -13.91 6.59 -5.44
N ASN A 144 -13.09 5.63 -5.88
CA ASN A 144 -11.64 5.57 -5.65
C ASN A 144 -11.24 5.43 -4.17
N GLN A 145 -12.15 5.00 -3.29
CA GLN A 145 -11.79 4.72 -1.91
C GLN A 145 -11.20 3.31 -1.78
N PRO A 146 -10.05 3.18 -1.09
CA PRO A 146 -9.41 1.89 -0.87
C PRO A 146 -10.01 1.18 0.35
N HIS A 147 -10.45 -0.06 0.16
CA HIS A 147 -10.88 -0.98 1.22
C HIS A 147 -9.75 -1.97 1.47
N ARG A 148 -9.19 -1.98 2.68
CA ARG A 148 -7.96 -2.69 3.02
C ARG A 148 -8.23 -3.95 3.85
N PHE A 149 -7.56 -5.03 3.46
CA PHE A 149 -7.57 -6.31 4.16
C PHE A 149 -6.15 -6.85 4.32
N ASP A 150 -5.78 -7.15 5.55
CA ASP A 150 -4.45 -7.66 5.90
C ASP A 150 -4.52 -9.17 6.04
N VAL A 151 -3.70 -9.90 5.28
CA VAL A 151 -3.71 -11.36 5.23
C VAL A 151 -2.34 -11.89 5.60
N ASN A 152 -2.30 -12.83 6.55
CA ASN A 152 -1.08 -13.52 6.96
C ASN A 152 -1.07 -14.92 6.35
N GLN A 153 -0.13 -15.19 5.45
CA GLN A 153 -0.04 -16.50 4.79
C GLN A 153 0.63 -17.59 5.64
N SER A 154 1.13 -17.32 6.85
CA SER A 154 1.68 -18.37 7.73
C SER A 154 0.65 -19.41 8.15
N ASN A 155 -0.64 -19.06 8.12
CA ASN A 155 -1.73 -19.88 8.66
C ASN A 155 -2.58 -20.56 7.56
N TYR A 156 -2.10 -20.56 6.32
CA TYR A 156 -2.76 -21.16 5.16
C TYR A 156 -1.75 -22.04 4.41
#